data_AF-A0A831W2H8-F1
#
_entry.id   AF-A0A831W2H8-F1
#
_cell.length_a   1.000
_cell.length_b   1.000
_cell.length_c   1.000
_cell.angle_alpha   90.00
_cell.angle_beta   90.00
_cell.angle_gamma   90.00
#
_symmetry.space_group_name_H-M   'P 1'
#
loop_
_entity.id
_entity.type
_entity.pdbx_description
1 polymer ?
#
loop_
_entity_poly.entity_id
_entity_poly.type
_entity_poly.pdbx_seq_one_letter_code
_entity_poly.pdbx_strand_id
1 'polypeptide(L)'
;MTDKMKDRLSWRDFIPEPKVLGKIIGYVALLYVLQVYVIVPFMTYVVKSDFFASPGTFKTVNGDIGAAAQNQCHRFFREEMATDRVEFPLGDGKVWGMNGGRYLVKGSAVVSDDLELGHRINFTCYVKYRGGDVYGTDSWQLKGLDWLEAERTQ
;
A
#
# COMPACT_ATOMS: atom_id res chain seq x y z
N MET A 1 -46.01 43.46 -28.07
CA MET A 1 -45.04 44.57 -28.14
C MET A 1 -43.86 44.17 -27.25
N THR A 2 -42.94 43.39 -27.81
CA THR A 2 -41.80 42.76 -27.13
C THR A 2 -40.62 43.71 -27.20
N ASP A 3 -40.41 44.47 -26.14
CA ASP A 3 -39.26 45.35 -25.98
C ASP A 3 -38.39 44.84 -24.82
N LYS A 4 -37.08 44.96 -25.00
CA LYS A 4 -36.00 44.73 -24.02
C LYS A 4 -35.68 43.29 -23.60
N MET A 5 -35.04 42.52 -24.48
CA MET A 5 -33.94 41.61 -24.08
C MET A 5 -32.99 41.43 -25.25
N LYS A 6 -32.09 42.40 -25.46
CA LYS A 6 -30.95 42.23 -26.36
C LYS A 6 -29.72 42.94 -25.80
N ASP A 7 -29.39 42.59 -24.56
CA ASP A 7 -28.05 42.78 -24.03
C ASP A 7 -27.13 41.88 -24.87
N ARG A 8 -26.52 42.47 -25.90
CA ARG A 8 -25.42 41.84 -26.61
C ARG A 8 -24.25 41.80 -25.62
N LEU A 9 -24.11 40.70 -24.89
CA LEU A 9 -22.81 40.33 -24.32
C LEU A 9 -21.83 40.26 -25.50
N SER A 10 -21.05 41.33 -25.64
CA SER A 10 -20.00 41.41 -26.63
C SER A 10 -18.89 40.48 -26.16
N TRP A 11 -18.53 39.50 -26.98
CA TRP A 11 -17.43 38.56 -26.71
C TRP A 11 -16.10 39.27 -26.35
N ARG A 12 -15.98 40.57 -26.66
CA ARG A 12 -14.81 41.40 -26.34
C ARG A 12 -14.71 41.74 -24.84
N ASP A 13 -15.82 41.71 -24.11
CA ASP A 13 -15.83 41.94 -22.64
C ASP A 13 -15.29 40.72 -21.87
N PHE A 14 -15.15 39.58 -22.55
CA PHE A 14 -14.60 38.35 -21.99
C PHE A 14 -13.08 38.22 -22.16
N ILE A 15 -12.46 39.11 -22.94
CA ILE A 15 -11.01 39.08 -23.17
C ILE A 15 -10.36 39.93 -22.06
N PRO A 16 -9.65 39.31 -21.11
CA PRO A 16 -9.02 40.04 -20.02
C PRO A 16 -7.95 40.98 -20.56
N GLU A 17 -7.70 42.07 -19.83
CA GLU A 17 -6.64 43.02 -20.17
C GLU A 17 -5.31 42.30 -20.46
N PRO A 18 -4.47 42.81 -21.38
CA PRO A 18 -3.24 42.14 -21.78
C PRO A 18 -2.30 41.83 -20.61
N LYS A 19 -2.34 42.63 -19.54
CA LYS A 19 -1.61 42.38 -18.28
C LYS A 19 -2.12 41.16 -17.53
N VAL A 20 -3.43 40.95 -17.50
CA VAL A 20 -4.07 39.79 -16.86
C VAL A 20 -3.90 38.56 -17.75
N LEU A 21 -4.00 38.70 -19.06
CA LEU A 21 -3.73 37.63 -20.01
C LEU A 21 -2.29 37.09 -19.86
N GLY A 22 -1.30 37.97 -19.71
CA GLY A 22 0.09 37.57 -19.46
C GLY A 22 0.28 36.79 -18.14
N LYS A 23 -0.43 37.18 -17.07
CA LYS A 23 -0.40 36.45 -15.79
C LYS A 23 -1.04 35.07 -15.92
N ILE A 24 -2.16 34.95 -16.64
CA ILE A 24 -2.82 33.67 -16.89
C ILE A 24 -1.90 32.74 -17.69
N ILE A 25 -1.31 33.23 -18.78
CA ILE A 25 -0.39 32.44 -19.59
C ILE A 25 0.83 32.02 -18.77
N GLY A 26 1.41 32.92 -17.98
CA GLY A 26 2.53 32.60 -17.09
C GLY A 26 2.17 31.55 -16.04
N TYR A 27 0.98 31.66 -15.45
CA TYR A 27 0.48 30.68 -14.48
C TYR A 27 0.26 29.30 -15.11
N VAL A 28 -0.34 29.23 -16.30
CA VAL A 28 -0.53 27.97 -17.04
C VAL A 28 0.82 27.35 -17.43
N ALA A 29 1.77 28.15 -17.89
CA ALA A 29 3.12 27.67 -18.21
C ALA A 29 3.84 27.13 -16.97
N LEU A 30 3.74 27.82 -15.84
CA LEU A 30 4.31 27.37 -14.56
C LEU A 30 3.68 26.05 -14.10
N LEU A 31 2.35 25.94 -14.16
CA LEU A 31 1.64 24.72 -13.83
C LEU A 31 2.06 23.57 -14.75
N TYR A 32 2.21 23.82 -16.05
CA TYR A 32 2.66 22.82 -17.00
C TYR A 32 4.05 22.29 -16.64
N VAL A 33 5.00 23.19 -16.35
CA VAL A 33 6.35 22.80 -15.92
C VAL A 33 6.28 21.99 -14.63
N LEU A 34 5.50 22.43 -13.64
CA LEU A 34 5.38 21.72 -12.37
C LEU A 34 4.75 20.33 -12.55
N GLN A 35 3.71 20.22 -13.38
CA GLN A 35 3.07 18.93 -13.68
C GLN A 35 4.05 17.98 -14.37
N VAL A 36 4.73 18.42 -15.42
CA VAL A 36 5.60 17.55 -16.24
C VAL A 36 6.90 17.19 -15.52
N TYR A 37 7.52 18.13 -14.81
CA TYR A 37 8.84 17.94 -14.21
C TYR A 37 8.82 17.52 -12.74
N VAL A 38 7.69 17.73 -12.03
CA VAL A 38 7.59 17.33 -10.62
C VAL A 38 6.56 16.22 -10.45
N ILE A 39 5.34 16.41 -10.93
CA ILE A 39 4.24 15.47 -10.67
C ILE A 39 4.44 14.16 -11.45
N VAL A 40 4.70 14.22 -12.76
CA VAL A 40 4.91 13.02 -13.58
C VAL A 40 6.06 12.15 -13.06
N PRO A 41 7.28 12.65 -12.81
CA PRO A 41 8.37 11.79 -12.31
C PRO A 41 8.08 11.25 -10.91
N PHE A 42 7.46 12.04 -10.02
CA PHE A 42 7.03 11.54 -8.72
C PHE A 42 6.01 10.40 -8.85
N MET A 43 5.00 10.54 -9.71
CA MET A 43 4.04 9.49 -10.00
C MET A 43 4.72 8.25 -10.58
N THR A 44 5.68 8.42 -11.51
CA THR A 44 6.43 7.27 -12.04
C THR A 44 7.31 6.61 -10.98
N TYR A 45 7.84 7.37 -10.02
CA TYR A 45 8.61 6.83 -8.89
C TYR A 45 7.70 6.04 -7.95
N VAL A 46 6.53 6.56 -7.61
CA VAL A 46 5.53 5.87 -6.77
C VAL A 46 4.97 4.64 -7.48
N VAL A 47 4.66 4.70 -8.77
CA VAL A 47 4.16 3.55 -9.53
C VAL A 47 5.25 2.49 -9.75
N LYS A 48 6.51 2.90 -9.95
CA LYS A 48 7.65 1.98 -10.00
C LYS A 48 8.04 1.43 -8.63
N SER A 49 7.59 2.03 -7.54
CA SER A 49 7.77 1.43 -6.22
C SER A 49 7.11 0.06 -6.23
N ASP A 50 7.78 -0.93 -5.63
CA ASP A 50 7.43 -2.35 -5.70
C ASP A 50 5.93 -2.59 -5.44
N PHE A 51 5.24 -1.73 -4.69
CA PHE A 51 3.83 -1.86 -4.32
C PHE A 51 2.85 -1.84 -5.52
N PHE A 52 3.09 -1.05 -6.57
CA PHE A 52 2.12 -0.83 -7.66
C PHE A 52 2.58 -1.30 -9.04
N ALA A 53 3.86 -1.65 -9.22
CA ALA A 53 4.46 -1.95 -10.51
C ALA A 53 3.96 -3.24 -11.21
N SER A 54 3.05 -4.00 -10.59
CA SER A 54 2.48 -5.17 -11.27
C SER A 54 0.99 -5.30 -10.92
N PRO A 55 0.07 -5.25 -11.92
CA PRO A 55 -1.32 -5.65 -11.74
C PRO A 55 -1.36 -7.17 -11.51
N GLY A 56 -0.88 -7.60 -10.35
CA GLY A 56 -0.87 -8.98 -9.92
C GLY A 56 -2.25 -9.30 -9.34
N THR A 57 -2.97 -10.18 -10.01
CA THR A 57 -4.13 -10.85 -9.41
C THR A 57 -3.68 -11.52 -8.12
N PHE A 58 -4.23 -11.11 -6.97
CA PHE A 58 -4.02 -11.81 -5.71
C PHE A 58 -4.57 -13.22 -5.87
N LYS A 59 -3.70 -14.21 -6.02
CA LYS A 59 -4.08 -15.61 -6.05
C LYS A 59 -3.80 -16.20 -4.69
N THR A 60 -4.77 -16.91 -4.12
CA THR A 60 -4.51 -17.71 -2.94
C THR A 60 -3.46 -18.75 -3.31
N VAL A 61 -2.38 -18.79 -2.52
CA VAL A 61 -1.29 -19.75 -2.72
C VAL A 61 -1.43 -20.82 -1.67
N ASN A 62 -1.80 -22.02 -2.12
CA ASN A 62 -1.86 -23.21 -1.29
C ASN A 62 -0.67 -24.12 -1.66
N GLY A 63 -0.09 -24.80 -0.67
CA GLY A 63 1.07 -25.70 -0.84
C GLY A 63 2.33 -25.24 -0.11
N ASP A 64 3.45 -25.89 -0.41
CA ASP A 64 4.71 -25.77 0.35
C ASP A 64 5.23 -24.33 0.46
N ILE A 65 5.13 -23.56 -0.62
CA ILE A 65 5.60 -22.16 -0.64
C ILE A 65 4.69 -21.22 0.18
N GLY A 66 3.39 -21.55 0.27
CA GLY A 66 2.45 -20.82 1.11
C GLY A 66 2.70 -21.11 2.60
N ALA A 67 2.90 -22.38 2.93
CA ALA A 67 3.28 -22.80 4.29
C ALA A 67 4.63 -22.21 4.72
N ALA A 68 5.61 -22.20 3.82
CA ALA A 68 6.91 -21.58 4.07
C ALA A 68 6.80 -20.07 4.26
N ALA A 69 6.06 -19.35 3.40
CA ALA A 69 5.81 -17.92 3.58
C ALA A 69 5.15 -17.62 4.93
N GLN A 70 4.19 -18.44 5.35
CA GLN A 70 3.53 -18.31 6.65
C GLN A 70 4.50 -18.54 7.82
N ASN A 71 5.31 -19.60 7.77
CA ASN A 71 6.29 -19.90 8.82
C ASN A 71 7.35 -18.80 8.95
N GLN A 72 7.83 -18.28 7.82
CA GLN A 72 8.79 -17.17 7.81
C GLN A 72 8.18 -15.91 8.39
N CYS A 73 6.91 -15.65 8.10
CA CYS A 73 6.21 -14.55 8.71
C CYS A 73 6.04 -14.71 10.24
N HIS A 74 5.65 -15.88 10.70
CA HIS A 74 5.56 -16.18 12.13
C HIS A 74 6.89 -15.93 12.85
N ARG A 75 8.01 -16.28 12.19
CA ARG A 75 9.36 -15.97 12.70
C ARG A 75 9.59 -14.48 12.82
N PHE A 76 9.38 -13.72 11.74
CA PHE A 76 9.56 -12.26 11.76
C PHE A 76 8.68 -11.56 12.80
N PHE A 77 7.44 -12.03 12.99
CA PHE A 77 6.55 -11.49 14.00
C PHE A 77 7.03 -11.77 15.43
N ARG A 78 7.57 -12.97 15.71
CA ARG A 78 8.20 -13.28 17.01
C ARG A 78 9.42 -12.40 17.28
N GLU A 79 10.25 -12.20 16.26
CA GLU A 79 11.43 -11.33 16.36
C GLU A 79 11.04 -9.88 16.69
N GLU A 80 9.97 -9.37 16.07
CA GLU A 80 9.47 -8.01 16.33
C GLU A 80 8.82 -7.85 17.72
N MET A 81 8.02 -8.84 18.15
CA MET A 81 7.34 -8.80 19.45
C MET A 81 8.27 -9.02 20.65
N ALA A 82 9.52 -9.43 20.40
CA ALA A 82 10.54 -9.67 21.44
C ALA A 82 10.07 -10.54 22.63
N THR A 83 9.09 -11.42 22.40
CA THR A 83 8.51 -12.29 23.43
C THR A 83 8.44 -13.73 22.93
N ASP A 84 8.78 -14.68 23.80
CA ASP A 84 8.78 -16.10 23.47
C ASP A 84 7.38 -16.73 23.56
N ARG A 85 6.40 -16.00 24.13
CA ARG A 85 5.02 -16.46 24.36
C ARG A 85 4.06 -16.03 23.25
N VAL A 86 4.43 -16.33 22.01
CA VAL A 86 3.58 -16.10 20.83
C VAL A 86 3.09 -17.42 20.26
N GLU A 87 1.79 -17.66 20.42
CA GLU A 87 1.09 -18.80 19.85
C GLU A 87 0.38 -18.42 18.56
N PHE A 88 0.51 -19.26 17.53
CA PHE A 88 -0.16 -19.05 16.25
C PHE A 88 -1.26 -20.11 16.09
N PRO A 89 -2.56 -19.74 16.20
CA PRO A 89 -3.65 -20.68 16.02
C PRO A 89 -3.61 -21.33 14.63
N LEU A 90 -3.73 -22.66 14.59
CA LEU A 90 -3.70 -23.44 13.36
C LEU A 90 -4.91 -23.08 12.48
N GLY A 91 -4.66 -22.80 11.19
CA GLY A 91 -5.71 -22.60 10.19
C GLY A 91 -6.22 -21.17 10.00
N ASP A 92 -5.74 -20.19 10.78
CA ASP A 92 -6.17 -18.77 10.64
C ASP A 92 -5.33 -17.98 9.61
N GLY A 93 -4.28 -18.62 9.08
CA GLY A 93 -3.37 -18.02 8.10
C GLY A 93 -3.94 -18.06 6.68
N LYS A 94 -4.14 -16.89 6.06
CA LYS A 94 -4.41 -16.77 4.62
C LYS A 94 -3.17 -16.23 3.93
N VAL A 95 -2.75 -16.91 2.86
CA VAL A 95 -1.59 -16.52 2.05
C VAL A 95 -2.03 -16.16 0.64
N TRP A 96 -1.72 -14.94 0.23
CA TRP A 96 -1.90 -14.48 -1.14
C TRP A 96 -0.54 -14.31 -1.81
N GLY A 97 -0.39 -14.97 -2.95
CA GLY A 97 0.74 -14.76 -3.85
C GLY A 97 0.51 -13.51 -4.69
N MET A 98 1.57 -12.73 -4.79
CA MET A 98 1.71 -11.60 -5.70
C MET A 98 2.85 -11.87 -6.66
N ASN A 99 2.81 -11.19 -7.80
CA ASN A 99 3.81 -11.40 -8.84
C ASN A 99 5.22 -11.03 -8.38
N GLY A 100 6.24 -11.73 -8.89
CA GLY A 100 7.64 -11.51 -8.55
C GLY A 100 8.09 -12.14 -7.22
N GLY A 101 7.50 -13.27 -6.83
CA GLY A 101 7.89 -14.03 -5.63
C GLY A 101 7.51 -13.33 -4.32
N ARG A 102 6.43 -12.55 -4.32
CA ARG A 102 5.99 -11.77 -3.15
C ARG A 102 4.75 -12.40 -2.58
N TYR A 103 4.64 -12.43 -1.27
CA TYR A 103 3.55 -13.10 -0.57
C TYR A 103 3.03 -12.20 0.54
N LEU A 104 1.71 -12.11 0.64
CA LEU A 104 1.00 -11.44 1.71
C LEU A 104 0.42 -12.52 2.60
N VAL A 105 0.83 -12.53 3.85
CA VAL A 105 0.32 -13.44 4.87
C VAL A 105 -0.52 -12.62 5.83
N LYS A 106 -1.79 -12.98 5.97
CA LYS A 106 -2.63 -12.50 7.08
C LYS A 106 -2.81 -13.66 8.04
N GLY A 107 -2.61 -13.39 9.32
CA GLY A 107 -2.84 -14.36 10.38
C GLY A 107 -3.28 -13.67 11.66
N SER A 108 -3.50 -14.48 12.68
CA SER A 108 -3.62 -14.02 14.05
C SER A 108 -2.58 -14.72 14.90
N ALA A 109 -2.18 -14.05 15.97
CA ALA A 109 -1.30 -14.57 17.00
C ALA A 109 -1.95 -14.30 18.35
N VAL A 110 -1.78 -15.20 19.31
CA VAL A 110 -2.10 -14.95 20.71
C VAL A 110 -0.79 -14.63 21.39
N VAL A 111 -0.68 -13.41 21.91
CA VAL A 111 0.48 -12.94 22.66
C VAL A 111 0.09 -12.89 24.12
N SER A 112 0.84 -13.60 24.97
CA SER A 112 0.60 -13.62 26.41
C SER A 112 1.62 -12.75 27.12
N ASP A 113 1.13 -11.70 27.80
CA ASP A 113 1.94 -10.93 28.72
C ASP A 113 2.21 -11.72 30.01
N ASP A 114 3.18 -11.25 30.81
CA ASP A 114 3.58 -11.84 32.11
C ASP A 114 2.43 -12.02 33.13
N LEU A 115 1.24 -11.51 32.84
CA LEU A 115 0.02 -11.59 33.65
C LEU A 115 -0.97 -12.67 33.18
N GLU A 116 -0.55 -13.63 32.34
CA GLU A 116 -1.34 -14.79 31.84
C GLU A 116 -2.58 -14.45 30.99
N LEU A 117 -2.85 -13.17 30.73
CA LEU A 117 -3.89 -12.74 29.82
C LEU A 117 -3.35 -12.75 28.38
N GLY A 118 -3.72 -13.79 27.62
CA GLY A 118 -3.43 -13.90 26.20
C GLY A 118 -4.34 -12.97 25.39
N HIS A 119 -3.76 -12.04 24.64
CA HIS A 119 -4.49 -11.16 23.73
C HIS A 119 -4.29 -11.59 22.28
N ARG A 120 -5.38 -11.64 21.52
CA ARG A 120 -5.35 -11.97 20.09
C ARG A 120 -4.96 -10.74 19.28
N ILE A 121 -3.84 -10.82 18.59
CA ILE A 121 -3.34 -9.79 17.67
C ILE A 121 -3.52 -10.30 16.25
N ASN A 122 -4.15 -9.50 15.39
CA ASN A 122 -4.20 -9.79 13.96
C ASN A 122 -3.00 -9.11 13.31
N PHE A 123 -2.26 -9.86 12.49
CA PHE A 123 -1.10 -9.34 11.79
C PHE A 123 -1.20 -9.59 10.29
N THR A 124 -0.55 -8.71 9.54
CA THR A 124 -0.39 -8.79 8.10
C THR A 124 1.08 -8.58 7.78
N CYS A 125 1.59 -9.42 6.89
CA CYS A 125 3.02 -9.59 6.73
C CYS A 125 3.36 -9.78 5.28
N TYR A 126 4.30 -8.98 4.82
CA TYR A 126 4.69 -8.88 3.44
C TYR A 126 6.11 -9.42 3.29
N VAL A 127 6.24 -10.58 2.66
CA VAL A 127 7.51 -11.29 2.49
C VAL A 127 7.82 -11.49 1.01
N LYS A 128 9.10 -11.40 0.66
CA LYS A 128 9.61 -11.66 -0.69
C LYS A 128 10.58 -12.83 -0.67
N TYR A 129 10.28 -13.84 -1.48
CA TYR A 129 11.18 -14.94 -1.77
C TYR A 129 12.26 -14.46 -2.75
N ARG A 130 13.53 -14.63 -2.36
CA ARG A 130 14.73 -14.22 -3.13
C ARG A 130 15.31 -15.34 -3.99
N GLY A 131 14.75 -16.55 -3.92
CA GLY A 131 15.32 -17.76 -4.52
C GLY A 131 16.16 -18.56 -3.50
N GLY A 132 16.44 -19.82 -3.81
CA GLY A 132 17.17 -20.75 -2.92
C GLY A 132 16.25 -21.83 -2.33
N ASP A 133 16.56 -22.32 -1.15
CA ASP A 133 15.69 -23.28 -0.46
C ASP A 133 14.42 -22.57 0.05
N VAL A 134 13.25 -23.12 -0.27
CA VAL A 134 11.95 -22.59 0.18
C VAL A 134 11.84 -22.58 1.70
N TYR A 135 12.51 -23.50 2.40
CA TYR A 135 12.54 -23.53 3.87
C TYR A 135 13.75 -22.81 4.47
N GLY A 136 14.69 -22.38 3.63
CA GLY A 136 15.89 -21.65 4.05
C GLY A 136 15.55 -20.29 4.64
N THR A 137 16.12 -19.97 5.79
CA THR A 137 15.93 -18.70 6.51
C THR A 137 16.33 -17.47 5.71
N ASP A 138 17.34 -17.63 4.86
CA ASP A 138 18.00 -16.55 4.11
C ASP A 138 17.36 -16.31 2.73
N SER A 139 16.51 -17.24 2.30
CA SER A 139 15.76 -17.17 1.04
C SER A 139 14.60 -16.18 1.11
N TRP A 140 14.27 -15.65 2.29
CA TRP A 140 13.13 -14.79 2.53
C TRP A 140 13.54 -13.44 3.08
N GLN A 141 12.91 -12.39 2.56
CA GLN A 141 13.08 -11.04 3.05
C GLN A 141 11.75 -10.50 3.55
N LEU A 142 11.74 -9.99 4.77
CA LEU A 142 10.66 -9.14 5.26
C LEU A 142 10.69 -7.80 4.53
N LYS A 143 9.54 -7.43 3.96
CA LYS A 143 9.34 -6.17 3.26
C LYS A 143 8.41 -5.23 4.03
N GLY A 144 7.55 -5.78 4.88
CA GLY A 144 6.72 -5.02 5.81
C GLY A 144 5.99 -5.95 6.76
N LEU A 145 5.79 -5.50 7.99
CA LEU A 145 4.99 -6.17 9.01
C LEU A 145 4.06 -5.10 9.60
N ASP A 146 2.77 -5.42 9.65
CA ASP A 146 1.75 -4.57 10.22
C ASP A 146 0.91 -5.42 11.17
N TRP A 147 0.56 -4.90 12.33
CA TRP A 147 -0.26 -5.59 13.29
C TRP A 147 -1.23 -4.62 13.95
N LEU A 148 -2.45 -5.10 14.11
CA LEU A 148 -3.49 -4.40 14.82
C LEU A 148 -3.89 -5.30 15.98
N GLU A 149 -3.73 -4.75 17.18
CA GLU A 149 -4.33 -5.34 18.37
C GLU A 149 -5.84 -5.37 18.15
N ALA A 150 -6.44 -6.56 18.17
CA ALA A 150 -7.88 -6.65 18.03
C ALA A 150 -8.50 -6.00 19.28
N GLU A 151 -9.33 -4.98 19.09
CA GLU A 151 -9.99 -4.25 20.18
C GLU A 151 -10.51 -5.23 21.25
N ARG A 152 -10.14 -4.96 22.51
CA ARG A 152 -10.69 -5.62 23.70
C ARG A 152 -12.21 -5.61 23.58
N THR A 153 -12.79 -6.76 23.25
CA THR A 153 -14.23 -6.97 23.46
C THR A 153 -14.40 -7.14 24.97
N GLN A 154 -14.73 -6.02 25.62
CA GLN A 154 -15.24 -5.99 26.99
C GLN A 154 -16.58 -6.72 27.09
#